data_AF-A0A1J4K5A1-F1
#
_entry.id   AF-A0A1J4K5A1-F1
#
_cell.length_a   1.000
_cell.length_b   1.000
_cell.length_c   1.000
_cell.angle_alpha   90.00
_cell.angle_beta   90.00
_cell.angle_gamma   90.00
#
_symmetry.space_group_name_H-M   'P 1'
#
loop_
_entity.id
_entity.type
_entity.pdbx_description
1 polymer ?
#
loop_
_entity_poly.entity_id
_entity_poly.type
_entity_poly.pdbx_seq_one_letter_code
_entity_poly.pdbx_strand_id
1 'polypeptide(L)'
;MERNESLIAFLMDRLNDKISSIKYHTIETVIENIKICPLELNMEDAADLIGVDDYILLLFKKFFASKEDHYIPKEGSIPRKMLHVLHTEYPKKLQKPDIENRIGNKSIQKNNLDSPKQSYNSWSSMNILISHNLVEKSQGIKPFFSLTEKGLELSNKIFGSRFKYPSQHPTLSAIVSTAEIECRVSVDVKEILVRSKIEWEGQKLPIGSIWFSNGDQIYDVIIQFANITSANDEYIKKNLSASPFSLKIIIIPSKESPSHSELKIRMNLEYGINIIFAETVPLITSYLVKLSSFLENNWKTIGTFEEVEKLCQEQKYAKTIGSVWKEQLKLIPGAGPNLAANLSASYQTPHQLIHAIKHYINPNEELAQDIYLKWGRRPRKNTTESIIHLFSSII
;
A
#
# COMPACT_ATOMS: atom_id res chain seq x y z
N MET A 1 -23.93 5.79 -20.99
CA MET A 1 -24.42 7.20 -21.15
C MET A 1 -25.56 7.50 -20.18
N GLU A 2 -26.54 6.60 -20.02
CA GLU A 2 -27.67 6.75 -19.07
C GLU A 2 -27.24 7.10 -17.62
N ARG A 3 -26.09 6.59 -17.15
CA ARG A 3 -25.57 6.90 -15.80
C ARG A 3 -24.96 8.30 -15.68
N ASN A 4 -24.35 8.83 -16.74
CA ASN A 4 -23.87 10.21 -16.76
C ASN A 4 -25.05 11.18 -16.78
N GLU A 5 -26.11 10.86 -17.53
CA GLU A 5 -27.35 11.63 -17.52
C GLU A 5 -28.02 11.61 -16.14
N SER A 6 -28.00 10.45 -15.46
CA SER A 6 -28.48 10.31 -14.08
C SER A 6 -27.63 11.10 -13.07
N LEU A 7 -26.31 11.12 -13.25
CA LEU A 7 -25.38 11.90 -12.42
C LEU A 7 -25.58 13.40 -12.63
N ILE A 8 -25.76 13.85 -13.87
CA ILE A 8 -26.09 15.24 -14.20
C ILE A 8 -27.43 15.62 -13.57
N ALA A 9 -28.46 14.78 -13.70
CA ALA A 9 -29.76 15.03 -13.08
C ALA A 9 -29.66 15.15 -11.56
N PHE A 10 -28.87 14.28 -10.91
CA PHE A 10 -28.60 14.35 -9.47
C PHE A 10 -27.88 15.65 -9.05
N LEU A 11 -26.90 16.11 -9.83
CA LEU A 11 -26.20 17.36 -9.56
C LEU A 11 -27.09 18.60 -9.81
N MET A 12 -27.92 18.57 -10.85
CA MET A 12 -28.90 19.61 -11.15
C MET A 12 -29.96 19.74 -10.04
N ASP A 13 -30.41 18.62 -9.46
CA ASP A 13 -31.32 18.63 -8.31
C ASP A 13 -30.70 19.35 -7.11
N ARG A 14 -29.37 19.24 -6.93
CA ARG A 14 -28.62 19.94 -5.87
C ARG A 14 -28.39 21.42 -6.11
N LEU A 15 -28.53 21.91 -7.34
CA LEU A 15 -28.52 23.34 -7.65
C LEU A 15 -29.83 24.03 -7.22
N ASN A 16 -30.93 23.28 -7.12
CA ASN A 16 -32.24 23.80 -6.71
C ASN A 16 -32.38 23.96 -5.18
N ASP A 17 -31.51 23.30 -4.40
CA ASP A 17 -31.37 23.52 -2.96
C ASP A 17 -30.74 24.91 -2.72
N LYS A 18 -31.15 25.68 -1.69
CA LYS A 18 -30.63 27.03 -1.37
C LYS A 18 -29.12 27.01 -1.01
N ILE A 19 -28.25 26.88 -2.01
CA ILE A 19 -26.79 26.81 -1.88
C ILE A 19 -26.15 28.18 -2.15
N SER A 20 -24.97 28.40 -1.56
CA SER A 20 -24.16 29.60 -1.81
C SER A 20 -23.72 29.72 -3.28
N SER A 21 -23.61 30.94 -3.80
CA SER A 21 -23.20 31.22 -5.20
C SER A 21 -21.88 30.56 -5.63
N ILE A 22 -20.93 30.40 -4.71
CA ILE A 22 -19.65 29.72 -4.98
C ILE A 22 -19.86 28.24 -5.30
N LYS A 23 -20.68 27.54 -4.49
CA LYS A 23 -21.00 26.11 -4.68
C LYS A 23 -21.85 25.87 -5.93
N TYR A 24 -22.66 26.86 -6.30
CA TYR A 24 -23.45 26.84 -7.53
C TYR A 24 -22.52 26.77 -8.77
N HIS A 25 -21.51 27.66 -8.83
CA HIS A 25 -20.58 27.70 -9.95
C HIS A 25 -19.69 26.43 -10.06
N THR A 26 -19.31 25.85 -8.92
CA THR A 26 -18.56 24.58 -8.89
C THR A 26 -19.38 23.43 -9.48
N ILE A 27 -20.65 23.29 -9.09
CA ILE A 27 -21.53 22.23 -9.62
C ILE A 27 -21.75 22.41 -11.14
N GLU A 28 -22.00 23.64 -11.62
CA GLU A 28 -22.15 23.91 -13.06
C GLU A 28 -20.91 23.51 -13.86
N THR A 29 -19.72 23.85 -13.36
CA THR A 29 -18.44 23.49 -14.00
C THR A 29 -18.30 21.98 -14.13
N VAL A 30 -18.62 21.24 -13.06
CA VAL A 30 -18.55 19.77 -13.06
C VAL A 30 -19.57 19.16 -14.01
N ILE A 31 -20.79 19.70 -14.08
CA ILE A 31 -21.81 19.22 -15.03
C ILE A 31 -21.35 19.39 -16.48
N GLU A 32 -20.78 20.54 -16.84
CA GLU A 32 -20.27 20.76 -18.20
C GLU A 32 -19.14 19.78 -18.54
N ASN A 33 -18.27 19.47 -17.57
CA ASN A 33 -17.23 18.45 -17.73
C ASN A 33 -17.79 17.02 -17.88
N ILE A 34 -18.91 16.69 -17.23
CA ILE A 34 -19.58 15.39 -17.41
C ILE A 34 -20.24 15.29 -18.79
N LYS A 35 -20.86 16.37 -19.29
CA LYS A 35 -21.53 16.39 -20.60
C LYS A 35 -20.57 16.14 -21.76
N ILE A 36 -19.35 16.67 -21.66
CA ILE A 36 -18.30 16.45 -22.67
C ILE A 36 -17.56 15.14 -22.49
N CYS A 37 -17.80 14.40 -21.39
CA CYS A 37 -17.15 13.14 -21.12
C CYS A 37 -17.74 12.02 -21.99
N PRO A 38 -16.94 11.39 -22.88
CA PRO A 38 -17.44 10.33 -23.77
C PRO A 38 -17.61 8.98 -23.06
N LEU A 39 -17.21 8.89 -21.78
CA LEU A 39 -17.20 7.66 -20.99
C LEU A 39 -18.20 7.76 -19.85
N GLU A 40 -18.79 6.61 -19.52
CA GLU A 40 -19.62 6.50 -18.32
C GLU A 40 -18.74 6.54 -17.08
N LEU A 41 -18.94 7.57 -16.24
CA LEU A 41 -18.09 7.86 -15.10
C LEU A 41 -18.38 6.90 -13.96
N ASN A 42 -17.33 6.28 -13.43
CA ASN A 42 -17.35 5.65 -12.11
C ASN A 42 -16.89 6.65 -11.03
N MET A 43 -16.87 6.24 -9.77
CA MET A 43 -16.51 7.12 -8.65
C MET A 43 -15.08 7.67 -8.76
N GLU A 44 -14.13 6.84 -9.18
CA GLU A 44 -12.72 7.24 -9.31
C GLU A 44 -12.56 8.24 -10.46
N ASP A 45 -13.15 7.95 -11.62
CA ASP A 45 -13.12 8.84 -12.79
C ASP A 45 -13.87 10.16 -12.53
N ALA A 46 -14.97 10.12 -11.77
CA ALA A 46 -15.72 11.30 -11.39
C ALA A 46 -14.92 12.17 -10.41
N ALA A 47 -14.16 11.59 -9.48
CA ALA A 47 -13.34 12.33 -8.52
C ALA A 47 -12.24 13.16 -9.18
N ASP A 48 -11.77 12.71 -10.35
CA ASP A 48 -10.69 13.35 -11.11
C ASP A 48 -11.18 14.42 -12.11
N LEU A 49 -12.49 14.71 -12.15
CA LEU A 49 -13.01 15.77 -13.01
C LEU A 49 -12.58 17.17 -12.56
N ILE A 50 -12.33 18.03 -13.53
CA ILE A 50 -11.99 19.43 -13.28
C ILE A 50 -13.17 20.12 -12.57
N GLY A 51 -12.88 20.80 -11.46
CA GLY A 51 -13.87 21.49 -10.63
C GLY A 51 -14.43 20.64 -9.47
N VAL A 52 -13.98 19.40 -9.29
CA VAL A 52 -14.38 18.57 -8.15
C VAL A 52 -13.59 18.98 -6.91
N ASP A 53 -14.29 19.59 -5.96
CA ASP A 53 -13.78 19.90 -4.62
C ASP A 53 -14.32 18.91 -3.58
N ASP A 54 -13.93 19.06 -2.31
CA ASP A 54 -14.38 18.18 -1.22
C ASP A 54 -15.91 18.11 -1.09
N TYR A 55 -16.62 19.19 -1.48
CA TYR A 55 -18.07 19.24 -1.44
C TYR A 55 -18.69 18.41 -2.57
N ILE A 56 -18.19 18.52 -3.80
CA ILE A 56 -18.62 17.69 -4.93
C ILE A 56 -18.25 16.22 -4.72
N LEU A 57 -17.07 15.94 -4.15
CA LEU A 57 -16.62 14.58 -3.86
C LEU A 57 -17.56 13.87 -2.87
N LEU A 58 -18.12 14.60 -1.90
CA LEU A 58 -19.14 14.08 -1.00
C LEU A 58 -20.48 13.79 -1.71
N LEU A 59 -20.86 14.60 -2.70
CA LEU A 59 -22.04 14.35 -3.53
C LEU A 59 -21.84 13.12 -4.42
N PHE A 60 -20.66 12.94 -5.01
CA PHE A 60 -20.33 11.75 -5.78
C PHE A 60 -20.32 10.49 -4.91
N LYS A 61 -19.68 10.52 -3.74
CA LYS A 61 -19.75 9.39 -2.80
C LYS A 61 -21.19 9.03 -2.46
N LYS A 62 -22.09 10.00 -2.29
CA LYS A 62 -23.52 9.74 -2.07
C LYS A 62 -24.23 9.14 -3.28
N PHE A 63 -23.95 9.64 -4.48
CA PHE A 63 -24.52 9.13 -5.72
C PHE A 63 -24.07 7.69 -6.03
N PHE A 64 -22.77 7.42 -5.87
CA PHE A 64 -22.17 6.12 -6.16
C PHE A 64 -22.31 5.10 -5.02
N ALA A 65 -22.76 5.49 -3.83
CA ALA A 65 -22.97 4.59 -2.69
C ALA A 65 -24.28 3.77 -2.75
N SER A 66 -25.06 3.84 -3.83
CA SER A 66 -26.24 2.97 -3.97
C SER A 66 -25.82 1.50 -4.17
N LYS A 67 -26.57 0.58 -3.55
CA LYS A 67 -26.27 -0.84 -3.28
C LYS A 67 -26.03 -1.76 -4.50
N GLU A 68 -25.86 -1.24 -5.70
CA GLU A 68 -25.57 -2.04 -6.90
C GLU A 68 -24.11 -1.84 -7.34
N ASP A 69 -23.20 -2.23 -6.45
CA ASP A 69 -21.80 -2.51 -6.79
C ASP A 69 -21.75 -3.79 -7.64
N HIS A 70 -22.07 -3.64 -8.92
CA HIS A 70 -21.73 -4.62 -9.94
C HIS A 70 -20.32 -4.33 -10.47
N TYR A 71 -19.31 -4.49 -9.60
CA TYR A 71 -17.96 -4.73 -10.08
C TYR A 71 -17.85 -6.18 -10.56
N ILE A 72 -18.21 -6.38 -11.84
CA ILE A 72 -17.81 -7.55 -12.60
C ILE A 72 -16.68 -7.06 -13.52
N PRO A 73 -15.43 -7.53 -13.36
CA PRO A 73 -14.37 -7.18 -14.29
C PRO A 73 -14.75 -7.76 -15.66
N LYS A 74 -15.30 -6.93 -16.55
CA LYS A 74 -15.54 -7.34 -17.93
C LYS A 74 -14.18 -7.49 -18.61
N GLU A 75 -13.96 -8.66 -19.21
CA GLU A 75 -12.90 -8.88 -20.21
C GLU A 75 -12.82 -7.67 -21.15
N GLY A 76 -11.73 -6.88 -21.10
CA GLY A 76 -11.68 -5.66 -21.92
C GLY A 76 -10.78 -4.51 -21.48
N SER A 77 -10.42 -4.37 -20.21
CA SER A 77 -9.62 -3.22 -19.75
C SER A 77 -8.19 -3.22 -20.32
N ILE A 78 -7.50 -4.38 -20.27
CA ILE A 78 -6.20 -4.59 -20.95
C ILE A 78 -6.35 -4.49 -22.48
N PRO A 79 -7.38 -5.08 -23.11
CA PRO A 79 -7.66 -4.89 -24.53
C PRO A 79 -7.78 -3.44 -25.00
N ARG A 80 -8.37 -2.51 -24.22
CA ARG A 80 -8.62 -1.12 -24.67
C ARG A 80 -7.37 -0.27 -24.82
N LYS A 81 -6.41 -0.34 -23.88
CA LYS A 81 -5.11 0.35 -24.04
C LYS A 81 -4.30 -0.25 -25.20
N MET A 82 -4.31 -1.58 -25.35
CA MET A 82 -3.70 -2.26 -26.50
C MET A 82 -4.36 -1.86 -27.83
N LEU A 83 -5.69 -1.79 -27.88
CA LEU A 83 -6.47 -1.41 -29.08
C LEU A 83 -6.23 0.03 -29.50
N HIS A 84 -6.17 0.95 -28.53
CA HIS A 84 -5.90 2.36 -28.83
C HIS A 84 -4.52 2.53 -29.47
N VAL A 85 -3.49 1.88 -28.91
CA VAL A 85 -2.11 1.95 -29.45
C VAL A 85 -1.97 1.19 -30.78
N LEU A 86 -2.63 0.03 -30.93
CA LEU A 86 -2.70 -0.68 -32.21
C LEU A 86 -3.38 0.15 -33.30
N HIS A 87 -4.40 0.94 -32.95
CA HIS A 87 -5.12 1.81 -33.88
C HIS A 87 -4.34 3.08 -34.26
N THR A 88 -3.64 3.72 -33.30
CA THR A 88 -2.82 4.90 -33.59
C THR A 88 -1.53 4.56 -34.33
N GLU A 89 -0.91 3.42 -34.05
CA GLU A 89 0.41 3.08 -34.62
C GLU A 89 0.34 2.12 -35.82
N TYR A 90 -0.70 1.29 -35.95
CA TYR A 90 -0.78 0.24 -36.99
C TYR A 90 -2.18 0.08 -37.62
N PRO A 91 -2.69 1.08 -38.36
CA PRO A 91 -4.09 1.15 -38.80
C PRO A 91 -4.50 0.16 -39.91
N LYS A 92 -3.57 -0.63 -40.48
CA LYS A 92 -3.90 -1.50 -41.62
C LYS A 92 -4.82 -2.64 -41.17
N LYS A 93 -6.08 -2.57 -41.63
CA LYS A 93 -7.19 -3.56 -41.51
C LYS A 93 -8.11 -3.47 -40.27
N LEU A 94 -8.12 -2.35 -39.55
CA LEU A 94 -9.20 -2.09 -38.58
C LEU A 94 -10.37 -1.41 -39.30
N GLN A 95 -11.41 -2.16 -39.69
CA GLN A 95 -12.63 -1.54 -40.20
C GLN A 95 -13.45 -0.98 -39.04
N LYS A 96 -13.74 0.33 -39.11
CA LYS A 96 -14.53 1.11 -38.15
C LYS A 96 -15.79 0.39 -37.59
N PRO A 97 -16.62 -0.31 -38.40
CA PRO A 97 -17.80 -1.02 -37.87
C PRO A 97 -17.49 -2.19 -36.92
N ASP A 98 -16.31 -2.84 -37.02
CA ASP A 98 -15.91 -3.94 -36.13
C ASP A 98 -15.56 -3.44 -34.72
N ILE A 99 -15.12 -2.18 -34.63
CA ILE A 99 -14.78 -1.50 -33.37
C ILE A 99 -16.05 -1.04 -32.68
N GLU A 100 -16.99 -0.46 -33.43
CA GLU A 100 -18.26 0.07 -32.92
C GLU A 100 -19.12 -1.04 -32.28
N ASN A 101 -19.26 -2.18 -32.95
CA ASN A 101 -20.00 -3.33 -32.41
C ASN A 101 -19.37 -3.93 -31.14
N ARG A 102 -18.06 -3.80 -30.96
CA ARG A 102 -17.33 -4.36 -29.81
C ARG A 102 -17.23 -3.42 -28.62
N ILE A 103 -17.35 -2.11 -28.86
CA ILE A 103 -17.49 -1.08 -27.82
C ILE A 103 -18.93 -1.06 -27.26
N GLY A 104 -19.85 -1.83 -27.84
CA GLY A 104 -21.24 -1.96 -27.37
C GLY A 104 -22.21 -1.00 -28.08
N ASN A 105 -21.73 -0.24 -29.05
CA ASN A 105 -22.60 0.50 -29.96
C ASN A 105 -23.16 -0.51 -30.96
N LYS A 106 -24.36 -1.04 -30.69
CA LYS A 106 -25.08 -1.81 -31.71
C LYS A 106 -25.24 -0.90 -32.93
N SER A 107 -24.61 -1.26 -34.05
CA SER A 107 -24.99 -0.67 -35.32
C SER A 107 -26.48 -0.97 -35.53
N ILE A 108 -27.29 0.06 -35.76
CA ILE A 108 -28.67 -0.11 -36.22
C ILE A 108 -28.58 -0.97 -37.48
N GLN A 109 -29.07 -2.21 -37.39
CA GLN A 109 -29.22 -3.06 -38.56
C GLN A 109 -30.12 -2.31 -39.53
N LYS A 110 -29.54 -1.80 -40.61
CA LYS A 110 -30.34 -1.47 -41.79
C LYS A 110 -30.90 -2.80 -42.27
N ASN A 111 -32.23 -2.93 -42.17
CA ASN A 111 -32.99 -4.02 -42.76
C ASN A 111 -32.53 -4.22 -44.20
N ASN A 112 -31.72 -5.24 -44.44
CA ASN A 112 -31.56 -5.87 -45.74
C ASN A 112 -31.63 -7.37 -45.48
N LEU A 113 -32.70 -7.98 -45.98
CA LEU A 113 -32.80 -9.41 -46.17
C LEU A 113 -31.56 -9.90 -46.95
N ASP A 114 -31.14 -11.11 -46.62
CA ASP A 114 -30.13 -11.93 -47.31
C ASP A 114 -28.67 -11.49 -47.18
N SER A 115 -28.08 -11.79 -46.02
CA SER A 115 -26.66 -12.16 -45.97
C SER A 115 -26.46 -13.38 -45.06
N PRO A 116 -25.65 -14.38 -45.46
CA PRO A 116 -25.48 -15.61 -44.70
C PRO A 116 -24.88 -15.24 -43.34
N LYS A 117 -25.39 -15.87 -42.26
CA LYS A 117 -24.89 -15.75 -40.89
C LYS A 117 -23.36 -15.94 -40.88
N GLN A 118 -22.61 -14.83 -40.97
CA GLN A 118 -21.21 -14.82 -40.59
C GLN A 118 -21.20 -14.93 -39.07
N SER A 119 -21.09 -16.17 -38.59
CA SER A 119 -20.61 -16.43 -37.24
C SER A 119 -19.24 -15.76 -37.13
N TYR A 120 -19.18 -14.61 -36.48
CA TYR A 120 -17.94 -13.92 -36.17
C TYR A 120 -17.08 -14.87 -35.34
N ASN A 121 -16.05 -15.44 -35.98
CA ASN A 121 -15.02 -16.18 -35.29
C ASN A 121 -14.48 -15.31 -34.16
N SER A 122 -14.48 -15.89 -32.96
CA SER A 122 -13.87 -15.30 -31.77
C SER A 122 -12.62 -14.51 -32.13
N TRP A 123 -12.60 -13.25 -31.68
CA TRP A 123 -11.41 -12.42 -31.59
C TRP A 123 -10.34 -13.21 -30.82
N SER A 124 -9.55 -13.99 -31.54
CA SER A 124 -8.33 -14.57 -31.01
C SER A 124 -7.31 -13.44 -31.08
N SER A 125 -7.17 -12.74 -29.96
CA SER A 125 -6.19 -11.68 -29.72
C SER A 125 -4.81 -11.98 -30.33
N MET A 126 -4.43 -13.27 -30.38
CA MET A 126 -3.16 -13.72 -30.95
C MET A 126 -3.05 -13.61 -32.48
N ASN A 127 -4.10 -13.88 -33.25
CA ASN A 127 -4.03 -13.78 -34.72
C ASN A 127 -3.86 -12.33 -35.18
N ILE A 128 -4.46 -11.39 -34.45
CA ILE A 128 -4.28 -9.96 -34.68
C ILE A 128 -2.82 -9.58 -34.40
N LEU A 129 -2.26 -9.98 -33.25
CA LEU A 129 -0.87 -9.70 -32.90
C LEU A 129 0.14 -10.28 -33.90
N ILE A 130 -0.14 -11.48 -34.44
CA ILE A 130 0.67 -12.09 -35.52
C ILE A 130 0.57 -11.28 -36.81
N SER A 131 -0.64 -10.88 -37.21
CA SER A 131 -0.85 -10.11 -38.45
C SER A 131 -0.22 -8.71 -38.44
N HIS A 132 -0.05 -8.12 -37.25
CA HIS A 132 0.65 -6.84 -37.06
C HIS A 132 2.17 -6.98 -36.85
N ASN A 133 2.69 -8.20 -36.96
CA ASN A 133 4.09 -8.55 -36.73
C ASN A 133 4.58 -8.13 -35.34
N LEU A 134 3.74 -8.31 -34.31
CA LEU A 134 4.07 -8.06 -32.90
C LEU A 134 4.37 -9.38 -32.16
N VAL A 135 3.88 -10.49 -32.68
CA VAL A 135 4.06 -11.83 -32.11
C VAL A 135 4.35 -12.80 -33.24
N GLU A 136 5.32 -13.68 -33.03
CA GLU A 136 5.66 -14.79 -33.91
C GLU A 136 5.12 -16.08 -33.30
N LYS A 137 4.58 -16.95 -34.15
CA LYS A 137 4.12 -18.28 -33.76
C LYS A 137 5.15 -19.30 -34.22
N SER A 138 5.68 -20.11 -33.30
CA SER A 138 6.58 -21.20 -33.68
C SER A 138 5.84 -22.27 -34.46
N GLN A 139 6.54 -22.86 -35.42
CA GLN A 139 6.02 -24.00 -36.19
C GLN A 139 6.32 -25.28 -35.43
N GLY A 140 5.26 -25.99 -34.99
CA GLY A 140 5.38 -27.24 -34.26
C GLY A 140 4.04 -27.79 -33.79
N ILE A 141 4.06 -29.03 -33.28
CA ILE A 141 2.88 -29.78 -32.81
C ILE A 141 2.20 -29.05 -31.62
N LYS A 142 2.97 -28.30 -30.84
CA LYS A 142 2.48 -27.36 -29.81
C LYS A 142 3.03 -25.97 -30.11
N PRO A 143 2.24 -25.07 -30.74
CA PRO A 143 2.74 -23.75 -31.08
C PRO A 143 2.93 -22.91 -29.81
N PHE A 144 4.10 -22.31 -29.67
CA PHE A 144 4.37 -21.26 -28.69
C PHE A 144 4.49 -19.92 -29.39
N PHE A 145 4.25 -18.84 -28.66
CA PHE A 145 4.26 -17.49 -29.19
C PHE A 145 5.37 -16.67 -28.55
N SER A 146 6.15 -15.96 -29.37
CA SER A 146 7.21 -15.05 -28.94
C SER A 146 6.94 -13.64 -29.43
N LEU A 147 7.35 -12.61 -28.68
CA LEU A 147 7.28 -11.23 -29.19
C LEU A 147 8.32 -11.05 -30.29
N THR A 148 7.94 -10.37 -31.37
CA THR A 148 8.91 -9.81 -32.32
C THR A 148 9.65 -8.63 -31.67
N GLU A 149 10.72 -8.15 -32.30
CA GLU A 149 11.42 -6.92 -31.87
C GLU A 149 10.45 -5.72 -31.73
N LYS A 150 9.54 -5.60 -32.70
CA LYS A 150 8.48 -4.57 -32.74
C LYS A 150 7.44 -4.75 -31.62
N GLY A 151 7.05 -5.99 -31.32
CA GLY A 151 6.17 -6.30 -30.20
C GLY A 151 6.82 -6.04 -28.84
N LEU A 152 8.13 -6.26 -28.74
CA LEU A 152 8.91 -5.97 -27.54
C LEU A 152 9.02 -4.47 -27.30
N GLU A 153 9.28 -3.66 -28.33
CA GLU A 153 9.31 -2.20 -28.23
C GLU A 153 7.96 -1.64 -27.76
N LEU A 154 6.86 -2.11 -28.36
CA LEU A 154 5.50 -1.74 -27.96
C LEU A 154 5.19 -2.16 -26.51
N SER A 155 5.55 -3.39 -26.14
CA SER A 155 5.40 -3.87 -24.76
C SER A 155 6.18 -3.00 -23.78
N ASN A 156 7.41 -2.60 -24.12
CA ASN A 156 8.24 -1.74 -23.30
C ASN A 156 7.66 -0.33 -23.17
N LYS A 157 7.00 0.18 -24.21
CA LYS A 157 6.32 1.47 -24.19
C LYS A 157 5.06 1.46 -23.32
N ILE A 158 4.30 0.36 -23.34
CA ILE A 158 3.03 0.22 -22.60
C ILE A 158 3.26 -0.16 -21.13
N PHE A 159 4.17 -1.08 -20.86
CA PHE A 159 4.36 -1.69 -19.54
C PHE A 159 5.67 -1.26 -18.85
N GLY A 160 6.42 -0.33 -19.46
CA GLY A 160 7.79 0.00 -19.08
C GLY A 160 8.78 -1.00 -19.70
N SER A 161 10.02 -0.56 -19.94
CA SER A 161 11.05 -1.45 -20.42
C SER A 161 11.14 -2.66 -19.49
N ARG A 162 11.14 -3.88 -20.03
CA ARG A 162 11.74 -5.01 -19.31
C ARG A 162 13.09 -4.49 -18.88
N PHE A 163 13.27 -4.27 -17.57
CA PHE A 163 14.58 -3.95 -17.03
C PHE A 163 15.55 -4.93 -17.69
N LYS A 164 16.69 -4.43 -18.19
CA LYS A 164 17.82 -5.32 -18.49
C LYS A 164 18.04 -6.09 -17.19
N TYR A 165 17.48 -7.29 -17.11
CA TYR A 165 17.70 -8.16 -15.98
C TYR A 165 19.21 -8.31 -15.94
N PRO A 166 19.87 -8.02 -14.80
CA PRO A 166 21.28 -8.31 -14.71
C PRO A 166 21.45 -9.77 -15.13
N SER A 167 22.37 -9.99 -16.06
CA SER A 167 22.68 -11.33 -16.59
C SER A 167 23.24 -12.26 -15.52
N GLN A 168 23.62 -11.69 -14.36
CA GLN A 168 24.03 -12.42 -13.19
C GLN A 168 22.80 -12.90 -12.43
N HIS A 169 22.63 -14.22 -12.42
CA HIS A 169 21.80 -14.88 -11.43
C HIS A 169 22.44 -14.65 -10.06
N PRO A 170 21.71 -14.06 -9.09
CA PRO A 170 22.15 -14.03 -7.71
C PRO A 170 22.44 -15.47 -7.26
N THR A 171 23.58 -15.67 -6.63
CA THR A 171 23.97 -16.93 -6.00
C THR A 171 23.31 -17.13 -4.64
N LEU A 172 22.83 -16.05 -4.03
CA LEU A 172 22.06 -16.12 -2.80
C LEU A 172 20.60 -16.53 -3.02
N SER A 173 20.02 -17.14 -1.98
CA SER A 173 18.62 -17.52 -1.88
C SER A 173 17.85 -16.58 -0.96
N ALA A 174 16.52 -16.61 -1.04
CA ALA A 174 15.62 -15.86 -0.19
C ALA A 174 14.66 -16.79 0.55
N ILE A 175 14.60 -16.65 1.87
CA ILE A 175 13.60 -17.30 2.70
C ILE A 175 12.44 -16.30 2.86
N VAL A 176 11.25 -16.70 2.44
CA VAL A 176 10.10 -15.80 2.33
C VAL A 176 9.00 -16.27 3.26
N SER A 177 8.40 -15.33 3.99
CA SER A 177 7.28 -15.60 4.88
C SER A 177 6.09 -16.20 4.11
N THR A 178 5.60 -17.36 4.55
CA THR A 178 4.41 -17.99 3.94
C THR A 178 3.18 -17.07 3.98
N ALA A 179 3.05 -16.25 5.03
CA ALA A 179 1.97 -15.28 5.16
C ALA A 179 1.97 -14.25 4.01
N GLU A 180 3.14 -13.87 3.51
CA GLU A 180 3.28 -12.91 2.41
C GLU A 180 2.98 -13.54 1.05
N ILE A 181 3.29 -14.83 0.89
CA ILE A 181 2.97 -15.59 -0.33
C ILE A 181 1.45 -15.80 -0.46
N GLU A 182 0.78 -16.00 0.68
CA GLU A 182 -0.67 -16.24 0.75
C GLU A 182 -1.49 -14.94 0.69
N CYS A 183 -0.91 -13.81 1.10
CA CYS A 183 -1.60 -12.53 1.14
C CYS A 183 -1.72 -11.90 -0.27
N ARG A 184 -2.96 -11.68 -0.74
CA ARG A 184 -3.24 -11.08 -2.06
C ARG A 184 -3.44 -9.56 -2.04
N VAL A 185 -3.31 -8.91 -0.89
CA VAL A 185 -3.98 -7.61 -0.65
C VAL A 185 -3.06 -6.39 -0.78
N SER A 186 -1.74 -6.54 -0.61
CA SER A 186 -0.80 -5.41 -0.63
C SER A 186 0.04 -5.33 -1.91
N VAL A 187 0.65 -6.43 -2.34
CA VAL A 187 1.46 -6.57 -3.57
C VAL A 187 1.63 -8.06 -3.91
N ASP A 188 1.76 -8.41 -5.19
CA ASP A 188 2.05 -9.79 -5.61
C ASP A 188 3.54 -10.13 -5.37
N VAL A 189 3.84 -10.60 -4.15
CA VAL A 189 5.19 -11.01 -3.73
C VAL A 189 5.70 -12.17 -4.59
N LYS A 190 4.81 -13.09 -5.01
CA LYS A 190 5.19 -14.22 -5.86
C LYS A 190 5.66 -13.73 -7.22
N GLU A 191 4.98 -12.75 -7.81
CA GLU A 191 5.42 -12.14 -9.06
C GLU A 191 6.77 -11.44 -8.92
N ILE A 192 7.02 -10.73 -7.81
CA ILE A 192 8.32 -10.09 -7.53
C ILE A 192 9.44 -11.13 -7.50
N LEU A 193 9.24 -12.23 -6.79
CA LEU A 193 10.25 -13.29 -6.64
C LEU A 193 10.53 -14.01 -7.97
N VAL A 194 9.49 -14.29 -8.76
CA VAL A 194 9.65 -14.88 -10.10
C VAL A 194 10.42 -13.92 -11.02
N ARG A 195 10.15 -12.62 -10.94
CA ARG A 195 10.85 -11.61 -11.75
C ARG A 195 12.27 -11.35 -11.27
N SER A 196 12.57 -11.51 -9.98
CA SER A 196 13.91 -11.27 -9.44
C SER A 196 14.90 -12.38 -9.83
N LYS A 197 14.39 -13.58 -10.16
CA LYS A 197 15.20 -14.80 -10.41
C LYS A 197 16.08 -15.22 -9.23
N ILE A 198 15.79 -14.71 -8.04
CA ILE A 198 16.40 -15.17 -6.79
C ILE A 198 15.75 -16.50 -6.44
N GLU A 199 16.53 -17.53 -6.14
CA GLU A 199 15.97 -18.79 -5.64
C GLU A 199 15.31 -18.54 -4.29
N TRP A 200 14.11 -19.06 -4.07
CA TRP A 200 13.39 -18.80 -2.84
C TRP A 200 12.61 -20.00 -2.34
N GLU A 201 12.46 -20.04 -1.02
CA GLU A 201 11.63 -21.01 -0.33
C GLU A 201 10.65 -20.31 0.63
N GLY A 202 9.47 -20.91 0.79
CA GLY A 202 8.45 -20.41 1.71
C GLY A 202 8.59 -21.04 3.08
N GLN A 203 8.80 -20.23 4.11
CA GLN A 203 8.89 -20.69 5.50
C GLN A 203 8.15 -19.73 6.44
N LYS A 204 7.73 -20.22 7.61
CA LYS A 204 7.13 -19.37 8.64
C LYS A 204 8.23 -18.60 9.36
N LEU A 205 8.36 -17.31 9.06
CA LEU A 205 9.34 -16.44 9.72
C LEU A 205 8.79 -15.86 11.03
N PRO A 206 9.61 -15.74 12.09
CA PRO A 206 9.19 -15.11 13.35
C PRO A 206 8.99 -13.58 13.18
N ILE A 207 9.73 -12.97 12.26
CA ILE A 207 9.67 -11.54 11.95
C ILE A 207 10.11 -11.27 10.51
N GLY A 208 9.51 -10.26 9.89
CA GLY A 208 9.86 -9.87 8.52
C GLY A 208 9.11 -10.66 7.46
N SER A 209 9.30 -10.22 6.22
CA SER A 209 8.75 -10.80 5.01
C SER A 209 9.79 -11.60 4.23
N ILE A 210 11.04 -11.13 4.17
CA ILE A 210 12.13 -11.77 3.43
C ILE A 210 13.43 -11.71 4.23
N TRP A 211 14.10 -12.85 4.35
CA TRP A 211 15.50 -12.98 4.77
C TRP A 211 16.32 -13.51 3.61
N PHE A 212 17.52 -12.97 3.40
CA PHE A 212 18.45 -13.54 2.42
C PHE A 212 19.34 -14.58 3.07
N SER A 213 19.65 -15.64 2.35
CA SER A 213 20.52 -16.73 2.80
C SER A 213 21.53 -17.13 1.72
N ASN A 214 22.66 -17.69 2.14
CA ASN A 214 23.60 -18.36 1.25
C ASN A 214 24.01 -19.68 1.91
N GLY A 215 23.46 -20.80 1.40
CA GLY A 215 23.46 -22.05 2.15
C GLY A 215 22.68 -21.88 3.45
N ASP A 216 23.29 -22.25 4.58
CA ASP A 216 22.67 -22.16 5.91
C ASP A 216 22.87 -20.80 6.59
N GLN A 217 23.64 -19.88 6.01
CA GLN A 217 23.97 -18.60 6.63
C GLN A 217 23.00 -17.49 6.22
N ILE A 218 22.44 -16.78 7.22
CA ILE A 218 21.52 -15.66 7.04
C ILE A 218 22.27 -14.33 7.01
N TYR A 219 21.98 -13.52 6.01
CA TYR A 219 22.53 -12.18 5.88
C TYR A 219 21.99 -11.21 6.93
N ASP A 220 22.80 -10.22 7.29
CA ASP A 220 22.48 -9.18 8.27
C ASP A 220 21.53 -8.09 7.74
N VAL A 221 20.40 -8.54 7.17
CA VAL A 221 19.33 -7.72 6.63
C VAL A 221 17.97 -8.37 6.80
N ILE A 222 16.98 -7.55 7.15
CA ILE A 222 15.57 -7.95 7.20
C ILE A 222 14.72 -7.00 6.38
N ILE A 223 13.81 -7.58 5.58
CA ILE A 223 12.85 -6.83 4.77
C ILE A 223 11.44 -7.14 5.27
N GLN A 224 10.65 -6.10 5.49
CA GLN A 224 9.22 -6.18 5.79
C GLN A 224 8.41 -5.43 4.73
N PHE A 225 7.42 -6.09 4.13
CA PHE A 225 6.39 -5.42 3.35
C PHE A 225 5.35 -4.82 4.30
N ALA A 226 4.99 -3.56 4.08
CA ALA A 226 3.94 -2.90 4.84
C ALA A 226 3.25 -1.85 3.98
N ASN A 227 1.95 -1.64 4.17
CA ASN A 227 1.29 -0.44 3.67
C ASN A 227 1.63 0.77 4.58
N ILE A 228 1.25 1.98 4.20
CA ILE A 228 1.54 3.20 4.97
C ILE A 228 0.94 3.14 6.39
N THR A 229 -0.25 2.56 6.54
CA THR A 229 -0.94 2.47 7.84
C THR A 229 -0.23 1.49 8.77
N SER A 230 0.16 0.31 8.29
CA SER A 230 0.94 -0.70 9.02
C SER A 230 2.38 -0.25 9.27
N ALA A 231 3.01 0.48 8.35
CA ALA A 231 4.31 1.10 8.60
C ALA A 231 4.26 2.11 9.76
N ASN A 232 3.07 2.66 10.03
CA ASN A 232 2.82 3.54 11.17
C ASN A 232 2.45 2.81 12.46
N ASP A 233 2.22 1.50 12.42
CA ASP A 233 1.90 0.67 13.58
C ASP A 233 3.10 0.56 14.51
N GLU A 234 2.94 1.05 15.75
CA GLU A 234 3.93 0.96 16.83
C GLU A 234 4.42 -0.47 17.09
N TYR A 235 3.55 -1.47 16.92
CA TYR A 235 3.92 -2.87 17.10
C TYR A 235 4.92 -3.30 16.02
N ILE A 236 4.68 -2.95 14.76
CA ILE A 236 5.57 -3.32 13.64
C ILE A 236 6.91 -2.58 13.78
N LYS A 237 6.86 -1.28 14.08
CA LYS A 237 8.06 -0.44 14.29
C LYS A 237 8.97 -1.01 15.35
N LYS A 238 8.43 -1.30 16.53
CA LYS A 238 9.24 -1.76 17.66
C LYS A 238 9.70 -3.20 17.48
N ASN A 239 8.86 -4.08 16.91
CA ASN A 239 9.26 -5.46 16.65
C ASN A 239 10.43 -5.50 15.67
N LEU A 240 10.35 -4.76 14.56
CA LEU A 240 11.42 -4.72 13.56
C LEU A 240 12.67 -4.02 14.10
N SER A 241 12.51 -2.94 14.88
CA SER A 241 13.62 -2.21 15.50
C SER A 241 14.41 -3.08 16.49
N ALA A 242 13.72 -3.91 17.28
CA ALA A 242 14.32 -4.80 18.25
C ALA A 242 14.94 -6.08 17.64
N SER A 243 14.77 -6.30 16.33
CA SER A 243 15.31 -7.48 15.66
C SER A 243 16.84 -7.50 15.67
N PRO A 244 17.47 -8.69 15.58
CA PRO A 244 18.92 -8.85 15.63
C PRO A 244 19.63 -8.30 14.38
N PHE A 245 18.87 -7.90 13.35
CA PHE A 245 19.39 -7.39 12.10
C PHE A 245 19.88 -5.94 12.22
N SER A 246 21.07 -5.66 11.70
CA SER A 246 21.62 -4.31 11.61
C SER A 246 20.91 -3.50 10.52
N LEU A 247 20.67 -4.11 9.35
CA LEU A 247 19.96 -3.45 8.25
C LEU A 247 18.48 -3.84 8.25
N LYS A 248 17.63 -2.91 8.67
CA LYS A 248 16.17 -3.10 8.72
C LYS A 248 15.51 -2.27 7.63
N ILE A 249 14.71 -2.91 6.79
CA ILE A 249 14.08 -2.27 5.62
C ILE A 249 12.58 -2.53 5.64
N ILE A 250 11.79 -1.47 5.53
CA ILE A 250 10.36 -1.54 5.23
C ILE A 250 10.15 -1.10 3.78
N ILE A 251 9.55 -1.98 2.97
CA ILE A 251 9.14 -1.65 1.60
C ILE A 251 7.65 -1.33 1.61
N ILE A 252 7.31 -0.11 1.18
CA ILE A 252 5.94 0.37 1.06
C ILE A 252 5.56 0.41 -0.43
N PRO A 253 4.56 -0.37 -0.87
CA PRO A 253 4.15 -0.44 -2.26
C PRO A 253 3.27 0.75 -2.66
N SER A 254 3.80 1.96 -2.49
CA SER A 254 3.10 3.21 -2.83
C SER A 254 4.07 4.23 -3.40
N LYS A 255 3.51 5.25 -4.04
CA LYS A 255 4.28 6.39 -4.52
C LYS A 255 4.82 7.19 -3.32
N GLU A 256 6.07 7.62 -3.43
CA GLU A 256 6.66 8.55 -2.46
C GLU A 256 6.02 9.92 -2.63
N SER A 257 5.58 10.53 -1.53
CA SER A 257 5.07 11.89 -1.49
C SER A 257 6.00 12.76 -0.63
N PRO A 258 6.03 14.08 -0.84
CA PRO A 258 6.84 14.98 -0.02
C PRO A 258 6.53 14.88 1.49
N SER A 259 5.27 14.60 1.86
CA SER A 259 4.84 14.44 3.25
C SER A 259 5.36 13.15 3.91
N HIS A 260 5.89 12.19 3.14
CA HIS A 260 6.48 10.97 3.69
C HIS A 260 7.94 11.12 4.12
N SER A 261 8.60 12.23 3.78
CA SER A 261 10.00 12.49 4.14
C SER A 261 10.19 12.49 5.67
N GLU A 262 9.25 13.08 6.39
CA GLU A 262 9.26 13.10 7.86
C GLU A 262 9.17 11.69 8.44
N LEU A 263 8.31 10.83 7.87
CA LEU A 263 8.18 9.44 8.30
C LEU A 263 9.48 8.66 8.09
N LYS A 264 10.15 8.83 6.93
CA LYS A 264 11.45 8.16 6.66
C LYS A 264 12.52 8.58 7.66
N ILE A 265 12.64 9.89 7.92
CA ILE A 265 13.62 10.43 8.86
C ILE A 265 13.33 9.91 10.27
N ARG A 266 12.07 9.99 10.72
CA ARG A 266 11.66 9.52 12.03
C ARG A 266 11.94 8.03 12.23
N MET A 267 11.61 7.22 11.23
CA MET A 267 11.80 5.77 11.28
C MET A 267 13.28 5.37 11.29
N ASN A 268 14.12 6.11 10.57
CA ASN A 268 15.56 5.88 10.61
C ASN A 268 16.16 6.30 11.97
N LEU A 269 15.83 7.50 12.47
CA LEU A 269 16.42 8.04 13.70
C LEU A 269 15.91 7.35 14.98
N GLU A 270 14.61 7.11 15.09
CA GLU A 270 14.00 6.58 16.32
C GLU A 270 14.05 5.05 16.38
N TYR A 271 13.99 4.39 15.22
CA TYR A 271 13.83 2.93 15.15
C TYR A 271 14.96 2.21 14.40
N GLY A 272 15.87 2.94 13.73
CA GLY A 272 16.92 2.33 12.92
C GLY A 272 16.39 1.61 11.68
N ILE A 273 15.22 2.02 11.17
CA ILE A 273 14.53 1.36 10.06
C ILE A 273 14.56 2.24 8.81
N ASN A 274 14.99 1.67 7.69
CA ASN A 274 14.98 2.33 6.39
C ASN A 274 13.64 2.09 5.68
N ILE A 275 12.96 3.16 5.30
CA ILE A 275 11.73 3.07 4.49
C ILE A 275 12.05 3.27 3.02
N ILE A 276 11.55 2.37 2.19
CA ILE A 276 11.65 2.41 0.73
C ILE A 276 10.24 2.45 0.14
N PHE A 277 9.95 3.48 -0.65
CA PHE A 277 8.70 3.58 -1.41
C PHE A 277 8.92 3.02 -2.81
N ALA A 278 8.11 2.03 -3.20
CA ALA A 278 8.20 1.39 -4.51
C ALA A 278 6.81 0.99 -5.01
N GLU A 279 6.17 1.86 -5.78
CA GLU A 279 4.77 1.73 -6.20
C GLU A 279 4.46 0.55 -7.14
N THR A 280 5.47 -0.11 -7.72
CA THR A 280 5.23 -1.19 -8.67
C THR A 280 6.12 -2.42 -8.41
N VAL A 281 5.60 -3.59 -8.77
CA VAL A 281 6.32 -4.88 -8.75
C VAL A 281 7.70 -4.78 -9.44
N PRO A 282 7.87 -4.18 -10.64
CA PRO A 282 9.19 -3.98 -11.24
C PRO A 282 10.17 -3.17 -10.39
N LEU A 283 9.72 -2.09 -9.72
CA LEU A 283 10.58 -1.27 -8.87
C LEU A 283 11.04 -2.05 -7.64
N ILE A 284 10.13 -2.79 -7.01
CA ILE A 284 10.46 -3.66 -5.87
C ILE A 284 11.44 -4.75 -6.31
N THR A 285 11.19 -5.37 -7.46
CA THR A 285 12.08 -6.39 -8.04
C THR A 285 13.49 -5.82 -8.27
N SER A 286 13.59 -4.66 -8.91
CA SER A 286 14.86 -3.98 -9.19
C SER A 286 15.62 -3.65 -7.90
N TYR A 287 14.89 -3.23 -6.86
CA TYR A 287 15.46 -2.97 -5.54
C TYR A 287 16.02 -4.25 -4.90
N LEU A 288 15.24 -5.33 -4.87
CA LEU A 288 15.67 -6.61 -4.28
C LEU A 288 16.91 -7.18 -5.00
N VAL A 289 16.96 -7.08 -6.33
CA VAL A 289 18.11 -7.56 -7.12
C VAL A 289 19.37 -6.71 -6.88
N LYS A 290 19.23 -5.38 -6.77
CA LYS A 290 20.37 -4.53 -6.43
C LYS A 290 20.86 -4.79 -5.01
N LEU A 291 19.92 -5.00 -4.09
CA LEU A 291 20.22 -5.34 -2.70
C LEU A 291 20.92 -6.70 -2.61
N SER A 292 20.45 -7.72 -3.35
CA SER A 292 21.09 -9.03 -3.36
C SER A 292 22.54 -8.93 -3.86
N SER A 293 22.79 -8.24 -4.98
CA SER A 293 24.15 -8.03 -5.46
C SER A 293 25.02 -7.23 -4.49
N PHE A 294 24.44 -6.27 -3.76
CA PHE A 294 25.17 -5.55 -2.71
C PHE A 294 25.57 -6.45 -1.54
N LEU A 295 24.68 -7.37 -1.13
CA LEU A 295 24.91 -8.29 -0.03
C LEU A 295 25.99 -9.32 -0.38
N GLU A 296 25.97 -9.87 -1.59
CA GLU A 296 27.00 -10.81 -2.07
C GLU A 296 28.40 -10.19 -2.02
N ASN A 297 28.52 -8.89 -2.30
CA ASN A 297 29.81 -8.19 -2.27
C ASN A 297 30.28 -7.81 -0.86
N ASN A 298 29.37 -7.64 0.10
CA ASN A 298 29.68 -7.08 1.43
C ASN A 298 29.51 -8.08 2.59
N TRP A 299 29.24 -9.36 2.30
CA TRP A 299 29.16 -10.53 3.18
C TRP A 299 29.21 -10.25 4.69
N LYS A 300 28.10 -9.72 5.22
CA LYS A 300 27.83 -9.67 6.65
C LYS A 300 26.66 -10.59 6.95
N THR A 301 26.92 -11.67 7.68
CA THR A 301 25.93 -12.65 8.13
C THR A 301 25.77 -12.56 9.65
N ILE A 302 24.60 -12.98 10.16
CA ILE A 302 24.29 -13.01 11.59
C ILE A 302 24.53 -14.40 12.18
N GLY A 303 24.25 -15.45 11.40
CA GLY A 303 24.37 -16.85 11.84
C GLY A 303 23.49 -17.77 11.00
N THR A 304 23.26 -18.97 11.51
CA THR A 304 22.37 -19.96 10.88
C THR A 304 20.89 -19.60 11.04
N PHE A 305 20.01 -20.25 10.27
CA PHE A 305 18.57 -19.99 10.40
C PHE A 305 18.06 -20.21 11.82
N GLU A 306 18.41 -21.34 12.45
CA GLU A 306 17.96 -21.70 13.80
C GLU A 306 18.48 -20.72 14.86
N GLU A 307 19.75 -20.28 14.73
CA GLU A 307 20.34 -19.28 15.63
C GLU A 307 19.63 -17.94 15.51
N VAL A 308 19.38 -17.47 14.29
CA VAL A 308 18.70 -16.19 14.04
C VAL A 308 17.25 -16.24 14.48
N GLU A 309 16.55 -17.35 14.25
CA GLU A 309 15.20 -17.55 14.75
C GLU A 309 15.16 -17.48 16.28
N LYS A 310 16.08 -18.18 16.95
CA LYS A 310 16.21 -18.15 18.41
C LYS A 310 16.52 -16.74 18.93
N LEU A 311 17.44 -16.01 18.29
CA LEU A 311 17.74 -14.62 18.63
C LEU A 311 16.50 -13.72 18.50
N CYS A 312 15.70 -13.88 17.44
CA CYS A 312 14.45 -13.14 17.28
C CYS A 312 13.42 -13.47 18.38
N GLN A 313 13.40 -14.70 18.88
CA GLN A 313 12.50 -15.13 19.96
C GLN A 313 12.97 -14.67 21.35
N GLU A 314 14.29 -14.60 21.57
CA GLU A 314 14.92 -14.15 22.80
C GLU A 314 14.88 -12.61 22.92
N GLN A 315 15.02 -11.89 21.80
CA GLN A 315 14.86 -10.43 21.71
C GLN A 315 13.37 -10.02 21.62
N LYS A 316 12.52 -10.57 22.50
CA LYS A 316 11.18 -10.02 22.70
C LYS A 316 11.29 -8.75 23.51
N TYR A 317 11.14 -7.58 22.86
CA TYR A 317 11.05 -6.24 23.47
C TYR A 317 11.75 -6.15 24.83
N ALA A 318 13.01 -5.68 24.86
CA ALA A 318 13.51 -5.09 26.10
C ALA A 318 12.55 -3.96 26.45
N LYS A 319 11.59 -4.21 27.36
CA LYS A 319 10.59 -3.23 27.73
C LYS A 319 11.37 -2.03 28.24
N THR A 320 11.27 -0.90 27.54
CA THR A 320 11.94 0.32 28.02
C THR A 320 11.45 0.59 29.43
N ILE A 321 12.30 1.15 30.29
CA ILE A 321 11.92 1.45 31.68
C ILE A 321 10.61 2.24 31.71
N GLY A 322 10.43 3.19 30.78
CA GLY A 322 9.17 3.93 30.60
C GLY A 322 7.97 3.08 30.20
N SER A 323 8.14 2.05 29.35
CA SER A 323 7.06 1.12 29.00
C SER A 323 6.66 0.22 30.16
N VAL A 324 7.63 -0.33 30.91
CA VAL A 324 7.34 -1.11 32.12
C VAL A 324 6.63 -0.23 33.14
N TRP A 325 7.15 0.97 33.34
CA TRP A 325 6.63 1.93 34.29
C TRP A 325 5.19 2.35 33.97
N LYS A 326 4.88 2.65 32.71
CA LYS A 326 3.52 2.98 32.27
C LYS A 326 2.54 1.83 32.52
N GLU A 327 2.94 0.57 32.29
CA GLU A 327 2.08 -0.58 32.59
C GLU A 327 1.90 -0.79 34.09
N GLN A 328 2.95 -0.59 34.90
CA GLN A 328 2.86 -0.67 36.36
C GLN A 328 1.91 0.40 36.94
N LEU A 329 1.93 1.62 36.40
CA LEU A 329 1.03 2.69 36.82
C LEU A 329 -0.45 2.36 36.59
N LYS A 330 -0.79 1.55 35.57
CA LYS A 330 -2.18 1.13 35.31
C LYS A 330 -2.74 0.18 36.37
N LEU A 331 -1.86 -0.45 37.16
CA LEU A 331 -2.26 -1.35 38.24
C LEU A 331 -2.77 -0.59 39.47
N ILE A 332 -2.54 0.73 39.54
CA ILE A 332 -3.00 1.56 40.65
C ILE A 332 -4.50 1.81 40.52
N PRO A 333 -5.32 1.55 41.55
CA PRO A 333 -6.76 1.78 41.51
C PRO A 333 -7.13 3.22 41.09
N GLY A 334 -7.88 3.33 39.99
CA GLY A 334 -8.30 4.62 39.42
C GLY A 334 -7.28 5.28 38.47
N ALA A 335 -6.09 4.71 38.30
CA ALA A 335 -5.11 5.13 37.30
C ALA A 335 -5.34 4.43 35.96
N GLY A 336 -6.41 4.82 35.28
CA GLY A 336 -6.70 4.31 33.93
C GLY A 336 -5.61 4.65 32.90
N PRO A 337 -5.72 4.13 31.67
CA PRO A 337 -4.68 4.25 30.63
C PRO A 337 -4.20 5.69 30.37
N ASN A 338 -5.11 6.66 30.43
CA ASN A 338 -4.80 8.07 30.24
C ASN A 338 -4.01 8.67 31.41
N LEU A 339 -4.37 8.34 32.65
CA LEU A 339 -3.65 8.84 33.82
C LEU A 339 -2.25 8.21 33.91
N ALA A 340 -2.15 6.91 33.65
CA ALA A 340 -0.87 6.20 33.59
C ALA A 340 0.05 6.77 32.51
N ALA A 341 -0.49 7.11 31.32
CA ALA A 341 0.26 7.79 30.28
C ALA A 341 0.79 9.17 30.74
N ASN A 342 -0.09 10.01 31.32
CA ASN A 342 0.28 11.35 31.77
C ASN A 342 1.33 11.35 32.89
N LEU A 343 1.22 10.39 33.82
CA LEU A 343 2.20 10.16 34.87
C LEU A 343 3.54 9.70 34.28
N SER A 344 3.53 8.70 33.38
CA SER A 344 4.75 8.20 32.74
C SER A 344 5.45 9.25 31.86
N ALA A 345 4.70 10.22 31.33
CA ALA A 345 5.25 11.34 30.56
C ALA A 345 5.87 12.41 31.47
N SER A 346 5.35 12.58 32.68
CA SER A 346 5.83 13.58 33.64
C SER A 346 6.99 13.04 34.50
N TYR A 347 6.97 11.75 34.79
CA TYR A 347 7.99 11.01 35.52
C TYR A 347 8.26 9.74 34.72
N GLN A 348 9.37 9.73 33.96
CA GLN A 348 9.72 8.64 33.05
C GLN A 348 10.11 7.36 33.78
N THR A 349 10.42 7.45 35.08
CA THR A 349 10.78 6.32 35.94
C THR A 349 10.13 6.42 37.33
N PRO A 350 9.97 5.29 38.05
CA PRO A 350 9.48 5.31 39.44
C PRO A 350 10.34 6.19 40.37
N HIS A 351 11.66 6.19 40.18
CA HIS A 351 12.59 6.97 41.00
C HIS A 351 12.35 8.47 40.89
N GLN A 352 12.03 8.98 39.69
CA GLN A 352 11.71 10.39 39.49
C GLN A 352 10.44 10.79 40.23
N LEU A 353 9.42 9.92 40.24
CA LEU A 353 8.18 10.15 41.00
C LEU A 353 8.44 10.15 42.52
N ILE A 354 9.18 9.16 43.03
CA ILE A 354 9.55 9.07 44.45
C ILE A 354 10.36 10.31 44.87
N HIS A 355 11.33 10.70 44.04
CA HIS A 355 12.14 11.89 44.30
C HIS A 355 11.29 13.16 44.34
N ALA A 356 10.34 13.32 43.42
CA ALA A 356 9.43 14.47 43.42
C ALA A 356 8.57 14.50 44.69
N ILE A 357 7.94 13.36 45.04
CA ILE A 357 7.10 13.23 46.24
C ILE A 357 7.86 13.59 47.52
N LYS A 358 9.13 13.21 47.64
CA LYS A 358 9.99 13.55 48.79
C LYS A 358 10.19 15.05 49.01
N HIS A 359 10.15 15.83 47.93
CA HIS A 359 10.40 17.27 47.96
C HIS A 359 9.12 18.10 47.97
N TYR A 360 7.95 17.47 47.85
CA TYR A 360 6.66 18.15 47.95
C TYR A 360 6.35 18.48 49.42
N ILE A 361 5.89 19.70 49.64
CA ILE A 361 5.44 20.18 50.96
C ILE A 361 4.01 19.68 51.21
N ASN A 362 3.17 19.69 50.16
CA ASN A 362 1.85 19.08 50.13
C ASN A 362 1.73 18.09 48.93
N PRO A 363 2.16 16.83 49.11
CA PRO A 363 2.25 15.86 48.02
C PRO A 363 0.94 15.61 47.26
N ASN A 364 -0.21 15.69 47.94
CA ASN A 364 -1.51 15.47 47.30
C ASN A 364 -1.92 16.62 46.39
N GLU A 365 -1.70 17.87 46.79
CA GLU A 365 -2.04 19.02 45.95
C GLU A 365 -1.03 19.21 44.82
N GLU A 366 0.27 19.07 45.13
CA GLU A 366 1.36 19.28 44.17
C GLU A 366 1.36 18.23 43.06
N LEU A 367 1.18 16.94 43.38
CA LEU A 367 1.06 15.89 42.35
C LEU A 367 -0.17 16.10 41.45
N ALA A 368 -1.30 16.47 42.05
CA ALA A 368 -2.52 16.73 41.29
C ALA A 368 -2.38 17.97 40.39
N GLN A 369 -1.63 18.98 40.84
CA GLN A 369 -1.35 20.20 40.11
C GLN A 369 -0.37 19.97 38.96
N ASP A 370 0.70 19.20 39.16
CA ASP A 370 1.68 18.87 38.12
C ASP A 370 1.04 18.14 36.93
N ILE A 371 0.14 17.20 37.21
CA ILE A 371 -0.61 16.48 36.18
C ILE A 371 -1.62 17.41 35.49
N TYR A 372 -2.28 18.30 36.25
CA TYR A 372 -3.26 19.25 35.71
C TYR A 372 -2.61 20.32 34.82
N LEU A 373 -1.49 20.92 35.24
CA LEU A 373 -0.81 21.98 34.49
C LEU A 373 -0.34 21.52 33.11
N LYS A 374 0.09 20.27 32.99
CA LYS A 374 0.53 19.71 31.70
C LYS A 374 -0.62 19.22 30.81
N TRP A 375 -1.72 18.72 31.39
CA TRP A 375 -2.70 17.93 30.63
C TRP A 375 -4.18 18.31 30.86
N GLY A 376 -4.45 19.37 31.61
CA GLY A 376 -5.78 19.99 31.76
C GLY A 376 -6.83 19.16 32.50
N ARG A 377 -6.49 17.97 33.04
CA ARG A 377 -7.40 17.14 33.84
C ARG A 377 -6.78 16.75 35.15
N ARG A 378 -7.45 17.13 36.25
CA ARG A 378 -7.01 16.83 37.60
C ARG A 378 -7.36 15.37 37.94
N PRO A 379 -6.43 14.57 38.50
CA PRO A 379 -6.74 13.22 38.98
C PRO A 379 -7.77 13.26 40.11
N ARG A 380 -8.50 12.16 40.28
CA ARG A 380 -9.43 12.01 41.42
C ARG A 380 -8.64 11.95 42.72
N LYS A 381 -9.17 12.58 43.78
CA LYS A 381 -8.54 12.65 45.12
C LYS A 381 -8.09 11.27 45.63
N ASN A 382 -8.99 10.27 45.60
CA ASN A 382 -8.68 8.91 46.06
C ASN A 382 -7.55 8.23 45.26
N THR A 383 -7.42 8.57 43.97
CA THR A 383 -6.35 8.04 43.11
C THR A 383 -5.02 8.72 43.43
N THR A 384 -5.03 10.04 43.64
CA THR A 384 -3.84 10.77 44.09
C THR A 384 -3.35 10.25 45.45
N GLU A 385 -4.26 10.07 46.42
CA GLU A 385 -3.94 9.52 47.74
C GLU A 385 -3.36 8.11 47.64
N SER A 386 -3.92 7.26 46.77
CA SER A 386 -3.40 5.90 46.53
C SER A 386 -1.98 5.93 45.96
N ILE A 387 -1.69 6.82 45.00
CA ILE A 387 -0.36 6.98 44.42
C ILE A 387 0.62 7.47 45.50
N ILE A 388 0.26 8.53 46.23
CA ILE A 388 1.12 9.05 47.31
C ILE A 388 1.42 7.94 48.32
N HIS A 389 0.41 7.24 48.84
CA HIS A 389 0.59 6.16 49.80
C HIS A 389 1.51 5.04 49.28
N LEU A 390 1.36 4.63 48.01
CA LEU A 390 2.19 3.59 47.39
C LEU A 390 3.67 3.98 47.28
N PHE A 391 3.97 5.25 47.01
CA PHE A 391 5.34 5.71 46.75
C PHE A 391 5.99 6.47 47.91
N SER A 392 5.21 6.84 48.94
CA SER A 392 5.71 7.37 50.21
C SER A 392 6.06 6.26 51.22
N SER A 393 5.42 5.09 51.13
CA SER A 393 5.70 3.92 51.99
C SER A 393 6.98 3.15 51.63
N ILE A 394 7.64 3.52 50.53
CA ILE A 394 8.92 2.97 50.07
C ILE A 394 10.10 3.81 50.64
N ILE A 395 9.79 4.85 51.41
CA ILE A 395 10.71 5.74 52.13
C ILE A 395 10.71 5.32 53.59
#